data_AF-A0A2T0L003-F1
#
_entry.id   AF-A0A2T0L003-F1
#
_cell.length_a   1.000
_cell.length_b   1.000
_cell.length_c   1.000
_cell.angle_alpha   90.00
_cell.angle_beta   90.00
_cell.angle_gamma   90.00
#
_symmetry.space_group_name_H-M   'P 1'
#
loop_
_entity.id
_entity.type
_entity.pdbx_description
1 polymer ?
#
loop_
_entity_poly.entity_id
_entity_poly.type
_entity_poly.pdbx_seq_one_letter_code
_entity_poly.pdbx_strand_id
1 'polypeptide(L)'
;MSDVRHHLSPRDRLELLCWLTCGSLGAYYLNEDWPDAAFHVQAAHKWLDRRAREADWLTVAKLSATAVEIARRHAQFVEADWARDAVEEILDTDELDPQARLVRQVIADCQTALADRRLAD
;
A
#
# COMPACT_ATOMS: atom_id res chain seq x y z
N MET A 1 13.81 16.81 -22.41
CA MET A 1 12.59 16.96 -21.57
C MET A 1 12.98 16.49 -20.18
N SER A 2 13.01 17.39 -19.20
CA SER A 2 13.44 17.02 -17.85
C SER A 2 12.32 16.21 -17.20
N ASP A 3 12.51 14.90 -17.08
CA ASP A 3 11.73 14.04 -16.17
C ASP A 3 12.06 14.46 -14.73
N VAL A 4 11.48 15.57 -14.29
CA VAL A 4 11.62 16.04 -12.91
C VAL A 4 10.73 15.15 -12.06
N ARG A 5 11.32 14.12 -11.46
CA ARG A 5 10.66 13.33 -10.43
C ARG A 5 10.61 14.15 -9.14
N HIS A 6 9.46 14.17 -8.50
CA HIS A 6 9.30 14.83 -7.21
C HIS A 6 9.48 13.84 -6.06
N HIS A 7 10.18 14.28 -5.02
CA HIS A 7 10.24 13.53 -3.76
C HIS A 7 8.83 13.38 -3.17
N LEU A 8 8.60 12.27 -2.44
CA LEU A 8 7.30 12.00 -1.82
C LEU A 8 6.90 13.09 -0.81
N SER A 9 5.76 13.73 -1.07
CA SER A 9 5.05 14.54 -0.08
C SER A 9 4.44 13.67 1.03
N PRO A 10 3.99 14.24 2.16
CA PRO A 10 3.28 13.48 3.19
C PRO A 10 2.04 12.75 2.66
N ARG A 11 1.35 13.35 1.69
CA ARG A 11 0.21 12.73 1.02
C ARG A 11 0.64 11.57 0.13
N ASP A 12 1.72 11.74 -0.64
CA ASP A 12 2.25 10.66 -1.49
C ASP A 12 2.69 9.46 -0.64
N ARG A 13 3.27 9.69 0.55
CA ARG A 13 3.65 8.61 1.49
C ARG A 13 2.43 7.86 2.00
N LEU A 14 1.34 8.55 2.30
CA LEU A 14 0.07 7.93 2.71
C LEU A 14 -0.50 7.08 1.57
N GLU A 15 -0.59 7.63 0.37
CA GLU A 15 -1.13 6.94 -0.80
C GLU A 15 -0.29 5.72 -1.18
N LEU A 16 1.05 5.82 -1.14
CA LEU A 16 1.95 4.71 -1.37
C LEU A 16 1.83 3.63 -0.27
N LEU A 17 1.70 4.03 1.00
CA LEU A 17 1.49 3.07 2.10
C LEU A 17 0.19 2.29 1.91
N CYS A 18 -0.91 2.99 1.54
CA CYS A 18 -2.19 2.35 1.26
C CYS A 18 -2.07 1.38 0.07
N TRP A 19 -1.42 1.81 -1.01
CA TRP A 19 -1.16 0.99 -2.20
C TRP A 19 -0.44 -0.32 -1.84
N LEU A 20 0.66 -0.23 -1.09
CA LEU A 20 1.43 -1.41 -0.67
C LEU A 20 0.65 -2.32 0.28
N THR A 21 -0.20 -1.74 1.14
CA THR A 21 -1.03 -2.50 2.09
C THR A 21 -2.10 -3.29 1.35
N CYS A 22 -2.85 -2.62 0.48
CA CYS A 22 -3.87 -3.25 -0.36
C CYS A 22 -3.26 -4.30 -1.30
N GLY A 23 -2.12 -3.99 -1.92
CA GLY A 23 -1.38 -4.95 -2.74
C GLY A 23 -0.94 -6.18 -1.94
N SER A 24 -0.52 -6.00 -0.68
CA SER A 24 -0.14 -7.12 0.20
C SER A 24 -1.33 -8.00 0.58
N LEU A 25 -2.49 -7.39 0.84
CA LEU A 25 -3.74 -8.11 1.10
C LEU A 25 -4.19 -8.90 -0.14
N GLY A 26 -4.14 -8.28 -1.32
CA GLY A 26 -4.47 -8.96 -2.58
C GLY A 26 -3.52 -10.11 -2.89
N ALA A 27 -2.21 -9.92 -2.67
CA ALA A 27 -1.23 -10.99 -2.84
C ALA A 27 -1.45 -12.15 -1.86
N TYR A 28 -1.73 -11.86 -0.59
CA TYR A 28 -2.05 -12.88 0.41
C TYR A 28 -3.33 -13.64 0.07
N TYR A 29 -4.38 -12.94 -0.37
CA TYR A 29 -5.63 -13.56 -0.79
C TYR A 29 -5.44 -14.51 -1.98
N LEU A 30 -4.64 -14.11 -2.98
CA LEU A 30 -4.44 -14.92 -4.19
C LEU A 30 -3.49 -16.11 -3.99
N ASN A 31 -2.47 -15.96 -3.15
CA ASN A 31 -1.39 -16.94 -3.04
C ASN A 31 -1.40 -17.71 -1.71
N GLU A 32 -2.29 -17.36 -0.78
CA GLU A 32 -2.35 -17.87 0.59
C GLU A 32 -1.04 -17.69 1.38
N ASP A 33 -0.16 -16.79 0.91
CA ASP A 33 1.12 -16.46 1.53
C ASP A 33 1.44 -14.97 1.40
N TRP A 34 2.18 -14.43 2.37
CA TRP A 34 2.54 -13.03 2.39
C TRP A 34 3.61 -12.73 1.34
N PRO A 35 3.47 -11.62 0.58
CA PRO A 35 4.45 -11.27 -0.43
C PRO A 35 5.82 -10.96 0.18
N ASP A 36 6.85 -11.28 -0.57
CA ASP A 36 8.23 -10.99 -0.21
C ASP A 36 8.63 -9.53 -0.56
N ALA A 37 9.88 -9.18 -0.25
CA ALA A 37 10.39 -7.84 -0.51
C ALA A 37 10.45 -7.50 -2.02
N ALA A 38 10.60 -8.48 -2.91
CA ALA A 38 10.67 -8.24 -4.34
C ALA A 38 9.32 -7.74 -4.87
N PHE A 39 8.22 -8.32 -4.38
CA PHE A 39 6.87 -7.83 -4.65
C PHE A 39 6.71 -6.36 -4.24
N HIS A 40 7.10 -5.99 -3.02
CA HIS A 40 6.93 -4.61 -2.54
C HIS A 40 7.75 -3.61 -3.34
N VAL A 41 8.99 -3.96 -3.71
CA VAL A 41 9.83 -3.10 -4.55
C VAL A 41 9.20 -2.89 -5.92
N GLN A 42 8.70 -3.97 -6.55
CA GLN A 42 8.02 -3.87 -7.85
C GLN A 42 6.73 -3.03 -7.76
N ALA A 43 5.91 -3.27 -6.74
CA ALA A 43 4.68 -2.53 -6.51
C ALA A 43 4.94 -1.04 -6.24
N ALA A 44 5.98 -0.72 -5.46
CA ALA A 44 6.38 0.65 -5.18
C ALA A 44 6.90 1.35 -6.43
N HIS A 45 7.78 0.73 -7.21
CA HIS A 45 8.28 1.31 -8.47
C HIS A 45 7.14 1.55 -9.47
N LYS A 46 6.23 0.57 -9.63
CA LYS A 46 5.04 0.72 -10.47
C LYS A 46 4.21 1.95 -10.07
N TRP A 47 4.01 2.18 -8.77
CA TRP A 47 3.28 3.34 -8.26
C TRP A 47 4.04 4.65 -8.48
N LEU A 48 5.34 4.67 -8.18
CA LEU A 48 6.23 5.84 -8.31
C LEU A 48 6.33 6.31 -9.76
N ASP A 49 6.57 5.39 -10.69
CA ASP A 49 6.71 5.69 -12.11
C ASP A 49 5.41 6.29 -12.68
N ARG A 50 4.25 5.75 -12.30
CA ARG A 50 2.93 6.27 -12.74
C ARG A 50 2.65 7.69 -12.28
N ARG A 51 3.23 8.11 -11.15
CA ARG A 51 2.98 9.42 -10.52
C ARG A 51 4.14 10.39 -10.71
N ALA A 52 5.14 10.04 -11.51
CA ALA A 52 6.38 10.80 -11.67
C ALA A 52 6.99 11.19 -10.32
N ARG A 53 7.04 10.22 -9.40
CA ARG A 53 7.62 10.37 -8.05
C ARG A 53 8.91 9.60 -7.93
N GLU A 54 9.72 10.02 -6.97
CA GLU A 54 10.91 9.31 -6.52
C GLU A 54 10.92 9.16 -5.00
N ALA A 55 11.51 8.07 -4.54
CA ALA A 55 11.73 7.77 -3.14
C ALA A 55 13.05 7.03 -3.00
N ASP A 56 13.79 7.30 -1.93
CA ASP A 56 14.98 6.52 -1.60
C ASP A 56 14.60 5.10 -1.14
N TRP A 57 15.56 4.19 -1.25
CA TRP A 57 15.36 2.78 -0.92
C TRP A 57 14.95 2.56 0.55
N LEU A 58 15.42 3.39 1.48
CA LEU A 58 15.09 3.27 2.90
C LEU A 58 13.63 3.70 3.16
N THR A 59 13.17 4.76 2.49
CA THR A 59 11.76 5.16 2.53
C THR A 59 10.85 4.05 1.98
N VAL A 60 11.19 3.45 0.83
CA VAL A 60 10.42 2.34 0.27
C VAL A 60 10.41 1.15 1.22
N ALA A 61 11.56 0.77 1.80
CA ALA A 61 11.65 -0.33 2.75
C ALA A 61 10.81 -0.09 4.02
N LYS A 62 10.88 1.11 4.61
CA LYS A 62 10.09 1.48 5.79
C LYS A 62 8.59 1.43 5.52
N LEU A 63 8.14 1.97 4.39
CA LEU A 63 6.73 1.94 4.00
C LEU A 63 6.26 0.51 3.71
N SER A 64 7.09 -0.31 3.06
CA SER A 64 6.76 -1.71 2.76
C SER A 64 6.62 -2.55 4.04
N ALA A 65 7.55 -2.42 4.99
CA ALA A 65 7.45 -3.10 6.27
C ALA A 65 6.19 -2.69 7.04
N THR A 66 5.89 -1.39 7.08
CA THR A 66 4.67 -0.87 7.71
C THR A 66 3.41 -1.38 7.01
N ALA A 67 3.41 -1.45 5.67
CA ALA A 67 2.30 -1.95 4.89
C ALA A 67 1.98 -3.42 5.22
N VAL A 68 3.01 -4.27 5.35
CA VAL A 68 2.84 -5.68 5.72
C VAL A 68 2.29 -5.81 7.15
N GLU A 69 2.78 -5.00 8.09
CA GLU A 69 2.25 -4.97 9.46
C GLU A 69 0.75 -4.62 9.49
N ILE A 70 0.33 -3.60 8.73
CA ILE A 70 -1.08 -3.20 8.64
C ILE A 70 -1.88 -4.30 7.94
N ALA A 71 -1.41 -4.81 6.80
CA ALA A 71 -2.08 -5.86 6.04
C ALA A 71 -2.33 -7.12 6.90
N ARG A 72 -1.36 -7.54 7.71
CA ARG A 72 -1.52 -8.68 8.63
C ARG A 72 -2.61 -8.47 9.67
N ARG A 73 -2.82 -7.25 10.16
CA ARG A 73 -3.95 -6.93 11.08
C ARG A 73 -5.30 -7.07 10.39
N HIS A 74 -5.32 -6.90 9.07
CA HIS A 74 -6.49 -7.05 8.21
C HIS A 74 -6.59 -8.44 7.56
N ALA A 75 -5.76 -9.42 7.94
CA ALA A 75 -5.84 -10.76 7.35
C ALA A 75 -7.21 -11.42 7.54
N GLN A 76 -7.82 -11.26 8.72
CA GLN A 76 -9.18 -11.73 8.99
C GLN A 76 -10.26 -11.06 8.12
N PHE A 77 -9.98 -9.87 7.56
CA PHE A 77 -10.91 -9.20 6.66
C PHE A 77 -11.00 -9.94 5.33
N VAL A 78 -9.90 -10.48 4.81
CA VAL A 78 -9.89 -11.23 3.55
C VAL A 78 -10.44 -12.65 3.66
N GLU A 79 -10.63 -13.15 4.88
CA GLU A 79 -11.30 -14.43 5.16
C GLU A 79 -12.83 -14.30 5.19
N ALA A 80 -13.38 -13.09 5.16
CA ALA A 80 -14.83 -12.88 5.14
C ALA A 80 -15.41 -13.09 3.74
N ASP A 81 -16.64 -13.63 3.66
CA ASP A 81 -17.30 -13.95 2.37
C ASP A 81 -17.43 -12.75 1.41
N TRP A 82 -17.48 -11.52 1.94
CA TRP A 82 -17.56 -10.29 1.15
C TRP A 82 -16.21 -9.78 0.64
N ALA A 83 -15.10 -10.37 1.10
CA ALA A 83 -13.78 -9.83 0.86
C ALA A 83 -13.21 -10.20 -0.50
N ARG A 84 -13.73 -11.26 -1.12
CA ARG A 84 -13.42 -11.62 -2.49
C ARG A 84 -13.72 -10.47 -3.44
N ASP A 85 -14.94 -9.94 -3.41
CA ASP A 85 -15.35 -8.84 -4.27
C ASP A 85 -14.51 -7.58 -4.00
N ALA A 86 -14.24 -7.27 -2.73
CA ALA A 86 -13.43 -6.12 -2.34
C ALA A 86 -11.95 -6.23 -2.74
N VAL A 87 -11.39 -7.44 -2.81
CA VAL A 87 -10.02 -7.70 -3.24
C VAL A 87 -9.93 -7.76 -4.76
N GLU A 88 -10.88 -8.38 -5.44
CA GLU A 88 -10.96 -8.40 -6.91
C GLU A 88 -11.04 -6.96 -7.47
N GLU A 89 -11.84 -6.08 -6.86
CA GLU A 89 -11.90 -4.65 -7.23
C GLU A 89 -10.56 -3.91 -7.06
N ILE A 90 -9.75 -4.27 -6.04
CA ILE A 90 -8.43 -3.70 -5.80
C ILE A 90 -7.41 -4.20 -6.83
N LEU A 91 -7.55 -5.45 -7.28
CA LEU A 91 -6.60 -6.10 -8.22
C LEU A 91 -6.85 -5.67 -9.67
N ASP A 92 -8.10 -5.43 -10.04
CA ASP A 92 -8.50 -5.05 -11.41
C ASP A 92 -8.26 -3.58 -11.73
N THR A 93 -7.89 -2.77 -10.73
CA THR A 93 -7.74 -1.32 -10.87
C THR A 93 -6.28 -0.87 -10.77
N ASP A 94 -5.89 0.05 -11.65
CA ASP A 94 -4.55 0.65 -11.62
C ASP A 94 -4.38 1.71 -10.52
N GLU A 95 -5.48 2.05 -9.84
CA GLU A 95 -5.58 2.96 -8.71
C GLU A 95 -6.55 2.39 -7.68
N LEU A 96 -6.29 2.61 -6.39
CA LEU A 96 -7.24 2.18 -5.36
C LEU A 96 -8.54 2.99 -5.44
N ASP A 97 -9.69 2.31 -5.48
CA ASP A 97 -10.98 2.97 -5.31
C ASP A 97 -11.11 3.49 -3.86
N PRO A 98 -11.15 4.83 -3.65
CA PRO A 98 -11.30 5.39 -2.30
C PRO A 98 -12.69 5.13 -1.68
N GLN A 99 -13.66 4.68 -2.47
CA GLN A 99 -14.99 4.32 -1.98
C GLN A 99 -15.08 2.87 -1.49
N ALA A 100 -14.18 2.00 -1.92
CA ALA A 100 -14.11 0.61 -1.47
C ALA A 100 -13.95 0.55 0.05
N ARG A 101 -14.76 -0.30 0.69
CA ARG A 101 -14.82 -0.41 2.16
C ARG A 101 -13.45 -0.75 2.75
N LEU A 102 -12.74 -1.69 2.14
CA LEU A 102 -11.41 -2.11 2.57
C LEU A 102 -10.40 -0.95 2.47
N VAL A 103 -10.41 -0.23 1.35
CA VAL A 103 -9.51 0.91 1.13
C VAL A 103 -9.74 2.01 2.18
N ARG A 104 -11.00 2.32 2.54
CA ARG A 104 -11.30 3.30 3.59
C ARG A 104 -10.74 2.92 4.96
N GLN A 105 -10.84 1.64 5.33
CA GLN A 105 -10.30 1.15 6.60
C GLN A 105 -8.78 1.17 6.60
N VAL A 106 -8.17 0.69 5.51
CA VAL A 106 -6.72 0.72 5.32
C VAL A 106 -6.18 2.15 5.37
N ILE A 107 -6.85 3.12 4.74
CA ILE A 107 -6.45 4.54 4.76
C ILE A 107 -6.39 5.08 6.20
N ALA A 108 -7.40 4.78 7.03
CA ALA A 108 -7.43 5.26 8.41
C ALA A 108 -6.25 4.69 9.22
N ASP A 109 -5.93 3.41 9.05
CA ASP A 109 -4.81 2.77 9.74
C ASP A 109 -3.45 3.27 9.22
N CYS A 110 -3.35 3.52 7.92
CA CYS A 110 -2.15 4.10 7.31
C CYS A 110 -1.91 5.53 7.83
N GLN A 111 -2.97 6.33 8.01
CA GLN A 111 -2.88 7.67 8.61
C GLN A 111 -2.38 7.59 10.05
N THR A 112 -2.97 6.70 10.87
CA THR A 112 -2.53 6.47 12.25
C THR A 112 -1.08 6.03 12.31
N ALA A 113 -0.68 5.04 11.50
CA ALA A 113 0.69 4.52 11.49
C ALA A 113 1.73 5.57 11.10
N LEU A 114 1.40 6.43 10.13
CA LEU A 114 2.28 7.54 9.75
C LEU A 114 2.32 8.64 10.80
N ALA A 115 1.22 8.90 11.52
CA ALA A 115 1.18 9.88 12.61
C ALA A 115 2.00 9.41 13.82
N ASP A 116 1.86 8.16 14.24
CA ASP A 116 2.62 7.57 15.35
C ASP A 116 4.12 7.54 15.06
N ARG A 117 4.51 7.17 13.83
CA ARG A 117 5.93 7.14 13.43
C ARG A 117 6.52 8.54 13.26
N ARG A 118 5.70 9.59 13.08
CA ARG A 118 6.14 11.00 13.01
C ARG A 118 6.42 11.61 14.38
N LEU A 119 6.02 10.96 15.47
CA LEU A 119 6.49 11.30 16.82
C LEU A 119 7.87 10.71 17.14
N ALA A 120 8.40 9.85 16.27
CA ALA A 120 9.66 9.13 16.46
C ALA A 120 10.78 9.54 15.47
N ASP A 121 10.54 10.52 14.59
CA ASP A 121 11.53 11.12 13.67
C ASP A 121 11.85 12.56 14.09
#